data_AF-A0A1L8ZCP6-F1
#
_entry.id   AF-A0A1L8ZCP6-F1
#
_cell.length_a   1.000
_cell.length_b   1.000
_cell.length_c   1.000
_cell.angle_alpha   90.00
_cell.angle_beta   90.00
_cell.angle_gamma   90.00
#
_symmetry.space_group_name_H-M   'P 1'
#
loop_
_entity.id
_entity.type
_entity.pdbx_description
1 polymer ?
#
loop_
_entity_poly.entity_id
_entity_poly.type
_entity_poly.pdbx_seq_one_letter_code
_entity_poly.pdbx_strand_id
1 'polypeptide(L)'
;MEDQAQSLRDMMRLNGKFNFSVDEKVQNSKTRFIAVSSGKGGVGKSNIAIGLALKYSELGKKVLILDADIGMANVNILLGVIPKYSIYHMIAQSRDIREVITKTEYNIDLLAGASGTMELLDLSDVDVNKFIKELLKIYEYDIVV
;
A
#
# COMPACT_ATOMS: atom_id res chain seq x y z
N MET A 1 -18.69 13.18 -31.37
CA MET A 1 -18.51 13.57 -29.96
C MET A 1 -18.12 12.31 -29.23
N GLU A 2 -16.84 12.10 -28.98
CA GLU A 2 -16.36 10.89 -28.31
C GLU A 2 -16.88 10.88 -26.87
N ASP A 3 -17.55 9.78 -26.53
CA ASP A 3 -18.15 9.58 -25.22
C ASP A 3 -17.04 9.40 -24.19
N GLN A 4 -16.84 10.42 -23.35
CA GLN A 4 -15.79 10.48 -22.34
C GLN A 4 -15.91 9.39 -21.26
N ALA A 5 -17.06 8.72 -21.16
CA ALA A 5 -17.27 7.61 -20.23
C ALA A 5 -16.98 6.24 -20.87
N GLN A 6 -16.59 6.18 -22.15
CA GLN A 6 -16.29 4.92 -22.83
C GLN A 6 -15.13 4.17 -22.17
N SER A 7 -14.04 4.86 -21.85
CA SER A 7 -12.90 4.28 -21.13
C SER A 7 -13.29 3.74 -19.75
N LEU A 8 -14.23 4.39 -19.05
CA LEU A 8 -14.71 3.94 -17.75
C LEU A 8 -15.59 2.69 -17.87
N ARG A 9 -16.43 2.60 -18.91
CA ARG A 9 -17.24 1.41 -19.19
C ARG A 9 -16.38 0.24 -19.64
N ASP A 10 -15.34 0.49 -20.42
CA ASP A 10 -14.38 -0.53 -20.81
C ASP A 10 -13.58 -1.01 -19.59
N MET A 11 -13.20 -0.10 -18.68
CA MET A 11 -12.60 -0.46 -17.38
C MET A 11 -13.55 -1.26 -16.49
N MET A 12 -14.85 -0.92 -16.45
CA MET A 12 -15.85 -1.70 -15.72
C MET A 12 -16.11 -3.08 -16.35
N ARG A 13 -15.98 -3.23 -17.68
CA ARG A 13 -16.03 -4.53 -18.37
C ARG A 13 -14.79 -5.37 -18.11
N LEU A 14 -13.64 -4.73 -17.87
CA LEU A 14 -12.39 -5.38 -17.47
C LEU A 14 -12.39 -5.90 -16.02
N ASN A 15 -13.43 -5.64 -15.21
CA ASN A 15 -13.59 -6.25 -13.87
C ASN A 15 -13.55 -7.79 -13.87
N GLY A 16 -13.64 -8.45 -15.04
CA GLY A 16 -13.41 -9.89 -15.19
C GLY A 16 -11.98 -10.33 -15.53
N LYS A 17 -11.01 -9.42 -15.73
CA LYS A 17 -9.61 -9.79 -16.04
C LYS A 17 -8.75 -10.10 -14.81
N PHE A 18 -9.14 -9.60 -13.64
CA PHE A 18 -8.45 -9.93 -12.39
C PHE A 18 -9.09 -11.16 -11.74
N ASN A 19 -8.97 -12.32 -12.38
CA ASN A 19 -9.30 -13.61 -11.77
C ASN A 19 -8.18 -14.01 -10.78
N PHE A 20 -8.01 -13.25 -9.71
CA PHE A 20 -7.31 -13.78 -8.56
C PHE A 20 -8.21 -14.82 -7.91
N SER A 21 -7.75 -16.07 -7.82
CA SER A 21 -8.29 -17.01 -6.85
C SER A 21 -7.92 -16.46 -5.47
N VAL A 22 -8.81 -15.64 -4.92
CA VAL A 22 -8.63 -15.02 -3.61
C VAL A 22 -8.83 -16.11 -2.56
N ASP A 23 -7.78 -16.42 -1.80
CA ASP A 23 -7.85 -17.39 -0.70
C ASP A 23 -9.01 -17.06 0.24
N GLU A 24 -9.69 -18.08 0.76
CA GLU A 24 -10.86 -17.91 1.65
C GLU A 24 -10.54 -17.06 2.89
N LYS A 25 -9.29 -17.12 3.38
CA LYS A 25 -8.80 -16.27 4.48
C LYS A 25 -8.82 -14.78 4.12
N VAL A 26 -8.53 -14.45 2.87
CA VAL A 26 -8.54 -13.08 2.36
C VAL A 26 -9.98 -12.62 2.15
N GLN A 27 -10.86 -13.49 1.64
CA GLN A 27 -12.29 -13.18 1.48
C GLN A 27 -12.98 -12.88 2.82
N ASN A 28 -12.60 -13.58 3.88
CA ASN A 28 -13.11 -13.37 5.24
C ASN A 28 -12.33 -12.33 6.05
N SER A 29 -11.30 -11.70 5.45
CA SER A 29 -10.52 -10.70 6.13
C SER A 29 -11.38 -9.49 6.51
N LYS A 30 -11.20 -9.01 7.74
CA LYS A 30 -11.83 -7.79 8.24
C LYS A 30 -10.88 -6.58 8.20
N THR A 31 -9.77 -6.69 7.47
CA THR A 31 -8.80 -5.60 7.33
C THR A 31 -9.48 -4.35 6.77
N ARG A 32 -9.38 -3.23 7.48
CA ARG A 32 -9.88 -1.94 7.04
C ARG A 32 -8.75 -1.13 6.40
N PHE A 33 -8.91 -0.75 5.15
CA PHE A 33 -8.00 0.16 4.45
C PHE A 33 -8.49 1.61 4.60
N ILE A 34 -7.59 2.52 4.96
CA ILE A 34 -7.88 3.95 5.14
C ILE A 34 -6.88 4.77 4.34
N ALA A 35 -7.25 5.17 3.12
CA ALA A 35 -6.39 6.01 2.30
C ALA A 35 -6.38 7.46 2.79
N VAL A 36 -5.18 8.00 3.05
CA VAL A 36 -4.97 9.42 3.34
C VAL A 36 -4.35 10.11 2.12
N SER A 37 -5.12 11.00 1.47
CA SER A 37 -4.69 11.67 0.23
C SER A 37 -4.95 13.18 0.25
N SER A 38 -4.29 13.93 -0.64
CA SER A 38 -4.47 15.37 -0.83
C SER A 38 -3.98 15.80 -2.21
N GLY A 39 -4.53 16.90 -2.74
CA GLY A 39 -4.09 17.49 -4.00
C GLY A 39 -2.87 18.41 -3.91
N LYS A 40 -2.26 18.58 -2.73
CA LYS A 40 -1.13 19.50 -2.50
C LYS A 40 -0.06 18.88 -1.60
N GLY A 41 1.21 19.15 -1.90
CA GLY A 41 2.34 18.84 -1.03
C GLY A 41 2.30 19.65 0.27
N GLY A 42 2.95 19.13 1.34
CA GLY A 42 3.16 19.89 2.58
C GLY A 42 1.94 20.07 3.50
N VAL A 43 0.77 19.51 3.18
CA VAL A 43 -0.45 19.65 4.02
C VAL A 43 -0.48 18.74 5.25
N GLY A 44 0.58 17.96 5.49
CA GLY A 44 0.69 17.08 6.66
C GLY A 44 0.09 15.68 6.52
N LYS A 45 -0.17 15.19 5.29
CA LYS A 45 -0.73 13.83 5.04
C LYS A 45 -0.04 12.73 5.84
N SER A 46 1.29 12.63 5.73
CA SER A 46 2.05 11.57 6.40
C SER A 46 1.96 11.68 7.92
N ASN A 47 1.93 12.89 8.48
CA ASN A 47 1.72 13.09 9.92
C ASN A 47 0.32 12.63 10.35
N ILE A 48 -0.70 12.91 9.56
CA ILE A 48 -2.08 12.44 9.83
C ILE A 48 -2.13 10.91 9.75
N ALA A 49 -1.53 10.30 8.72
CA ALA A 49 -1.49 8.85 8.54
C ALA A 49 -0.79 8.16 9.71
N ILE A 50 0.39 8.65 10.11
CA ILE A 50 1.14 8.14 11.26
C ILE A 50 0.33 8.32 12.55
N GLY A 51 -0.22 9.51 12.80
CA GLY A 51 -1.02 9.78 14.00
C GLY A 51 -2.25 8.85 14.10
N LEU A 52 -2.93 8.60 12.97
CA LEU A 52 -4.06 7.68 12.92
C LEU A 52 -3.62 6.24 13.21
N ALA A 53 -2.52 5.80 12.61
CA ALA A 53 -1.98 4.46 12.82
C ALA A 53 -1.58 4.22 14.28
N LEU A 54 -0.89 5.18 14.90
CA LEU A 54 -0.51 5.13 16.31
C LEU A 54 -1.76 5.06 17.22
N LYS A 55 -2.80 5.86 16.93
CA LYS A 55 -4.04 5.82 17.71
C LYS A 55 -4.76 4.49 17.61
N TYR A 56 -4.77 3.85 16.44
CA TYR A 56 -5.33 2.51 16.33
C TYR A 56 -4.47 1.45 17.02
N SER A 57 -3.14 1.59 16.99
CA SER A 57 -2.24 0.71 17.73
C SER A 57 -2.45 0.81 19.24
N GLU A 58 -2.63 2.03 19.78
CA GLU A 58 -3.01 2.25 21.19
C GLU A 58 -4.33 1.56 21.58
N LEU A 59 -5.26 1.39 20.62
CA LEU A 59 -6.51 0.64 20.80
C LEU A 59 -6.32 -0.89 20.65
N GLY A 60 -5.09 -1.38 20.59
CA GLY A 60 -4.74 -2.79 20.49
C GLY A 60 -4.91 -3.39 19.10
N LYS A 61 -5.00 -2.57 18.04
CA LYS A 61 -5.11 -3.06 16.66
C LYS A 61 -3.75 -3.40 16.08
N LYS A 62 -3.68 -4.45 15.25
CA LYS A 62 -2.51 -4.73 14.42
C LYS A 62 -2.56 -3.81 13.20
N VAL A 63 -1.69 -2.80 13.18
CA VAL A 63 -1.70 -1.73 12.15
C VAL A 63 -0.48 -1.80 11.25
N LEU A 64 -0.72 -1.62 9.95
CA LEU A 64 0.31 -1.42 8.93
C LEU A 64 0.15 -0.02 8.33
N ILE A 65 1.24 0.72 8.19
CA ILE A 65 1.29 1.90 7.32
C ILE A 65 1.84 1.47 5.96
N LEU A 66 1.12 1.82 4.89
CA LEU A 66 1.57 1.70 3.51
C LEU A 66 1.96 3.09 2.99
N ASP A 67 3.25 3.36 2.84
CA ASP A 67 3.70 4.63 2.23
C ASP A 67 3.58 4.55 0.71
N ALA A 68 2.46 5.04 0.18
CA ALA A 68 2.13 5.04 -1.25
C ALA A 68 2.63 6.30 -2.00
N ASP A 69 3.43 7.17 -1.37
CA ASP A 69 4.03 8.34 -2.04
C ASP A 69 5.26 7.92 -2.86
N ILE A 70 4.99 7.25 -3.98
CA ILE A 70 5.99 6.77 -4.93
C ILE A 70 6.72 7.97 -5.54
N GLY A 71 8.00 8.12 -5.20
CA GLY A 71 8.87 9.22 -5.64
C GLY A 71 9.42 10.05 -4.49
N MET A 72 8.66 10.24 -3.41
CA MET A 72 9.07 11.00 -2.22
C MET A 72 8.54 10.35 -0.94
N ALA A 73 8.70 9.03 -0.81
CA ALA A 73 8.36 8.29 0.40
C ALA A 73 9.12 8.86 1.62
N ASN A 74 8.38 9.18 2.68
CA ASN A 74 8.88 9.95 3.83
C ASN A 74 8.49 9.35 5.19
N VAL A 75 7.59 8.36 5.24
CA VAL A 75 7.10 7.81 6.51
C VAL A 75 8.24 7.17 7.30
N ASN A 76 9.16 6.47 6.63
CA ASN A 76 10.31 5.85 7.28
C ASN A 76 11.20 6.89 7.98
N ILE A 77 11.40 8.07 7.37
CA ILE A 77 12.19 9.17 7.93
C ILE A 77 11.49 9.72 9.17
N LEU A 78 10.18 9.96 9.09
CA LEU A 78 9.39 10.48 10.21
C LEU A 78 9.36 9.52 11.41
N LEU A 79 9.37 8.22 11.14
CA LEU A 79 9.44 7.17 12.16
C LEU A 79 10.88 6.84 12.60
N GLY A 80 11.90 7.45 12.00
CA GLY A 80 13.30 7.17 12.33
C GLY A 80 13.74 5.74 12.00
N VAL A 81 13.09 5.06 11.05
CA VAL A 81 13.40 3.67 10.66
C VAL A 81 14.10 3.62 9.30
N ILE A 82 15.00 2.65 9.15
CA ILE A 82 15.70 2.36 7.90
C ILE A 82 15.18 1.01 7.36
N PRO A 83 14.24 1.02 6.41
CA PRO A 83 13.73 -0.20 5.81
C PRO A 83 14.83 -0.92 5.05
N LYS A 84 14.91 -2.25 5.20
CA LYS A 84 15.82 -3.08 4.41
C LYS A 84 15.38 -3.16 2.95
N TYR A 85 14.07 -3.19 2.74
CA TYR A 85 13.42 -3.28 1.43
C TYR A 85 12.23 -2.32 1.37
N SER A 86 11.76 -2.07 0.15
CA SER A 86 10.60 -1.23 -0.15
C SER A 86 9.68 -1.92 -1.15
N ILE A 87 8.53 -1.32 -1.44
CA ILE A 87 7.60 -1.79 -2.48
C ILE A 87 8.32 -2.00 -3.82
N TYR A 88 9.34 -1.19 -4.14
CA TYR A 88 10.18 -1.42 -5.33
C TYR A 88 10.76 -2.83 -5.37
N HIS A 89 11.35 -3.28 -4.27
CA HIS A 89 11.97 -4.60 -4.18
C HIS A 89 10.91 -5.71 -4.25
N MET A 90 9.72 -5.46 -3.69
CA MET A 90 8.59 -6.39 -3.78
C MET A 90 8.21 -6.65 -5.24
N ILE A 91 8.10 -5.59 -6.05
CA ILE A 91 7.67 -5.66 -7.44
C ILE A 91 8.82 -6.10 -8.36
N ALA A 92 9.94 -5.38 -8.34
CA ALA A 92 11.06 -5.57 -9.26
C ALA A 92 11.85 -6.85 -8.99
N GLN A 93 11.98 -7.25 -7.72
CA GLN A 93 12.72 -8.45 -7.30
C GLN A 93 11.81 -9.60 -6.87
N SER A 94 10.49 -9.47 -7.03
CA SER A 94 9.49 -10.50 -6.67
C SER A 94 9.63 -11.00 -5.23
N ARG A 95 9.91 -10.09 -4.27
CA ARG A 95 10.03 -10.43 -2.85
C ARG A 95 8.65 -10.59 -2.21
N ASP A 96 8.56 -11.45 -1.20
CA ASP A 96 7.34 -11.60 -0.41
C ASP A 96 7.11 -10.35 0.44
N ILE A 97 5.86 -9.85 0.48
CA ILE A 97 5.50 -8.65 1.26
C ILE A 97 5.94 -8.72 2.72
N ARG A 98 5.95 -9.91 3.33
CA ARG A 98 6.32 -10.10 4.74
C ARG A 98 7.81 -9.83 4.99
N GLU A 99 8.66 -10.00 3.98
CA GLU A 99 10.08 -9.65 4.07
C GLU A 99 10.33 -8.15 3.91
N VAL A 100 9.39 -7.47 3.23
CA VAL A 100 9.48 -6.04 2.92
C VAL A 100 8.92 -5.20 4.07
N ILE A 101 7.95 -5.73 4.80
CA ILE A 101 7.40 -5.08 6.00
C ILE A 101 8.50 -4.90 7.05
N THR A 102 8.69 -3.65 7.45
CA THR A 102 9.62 -3.25 8.50
C THR A 102 8.87 -3.08 9.81
N LYS A 103 9.32 -3.79 10.85
CA LYS A 103 8.84 -3.60 12.22
C LYS A 103 9.37 -2.29 12.78
N THR A 104 8.53 -1.57 13.51
CA THR A 104 8.95 -0.34 14.21
C THR A 104 8.85 -0.53 15.72
N GLU A 105 9.52 0.35 16.47
CA GLU A 105 9.41 0.39 17.93
C GLU A 105 8.05 0.92 18.42
N TYR A 106 7.23 1.49 17.54
CA TYR A 106 5.96 2.15 17.87
C TYR A 106 4.74 1.24 17.80
N ASN A 107 4.94 -0.08 17.78
CA ASN A 107 3.86 -1.09 17.65
C ASN A 107 2.96 -0.87 16.41
N ILE A 108 3.53 -0.29 15.37
CA ILE A 108 2.98 -0.22 14.01
C ILE A 108 4.01 -0.78 13.05
N ASP A 109 3.56 -1.42 11.99
CA ASP A 109 4.46 -1.92 10.94
C ASP A 109 4.49 -0.94 9.76
N LEU A 110 5.57 -0.97 8.99
CA LEU A 110 5.76 -0.11 7.83
C LEU A 110 6.03 -0.94 6.57
N LEU A 111 5.19 -0.77 5.56
CA LEU A 111 5.50 -1.11 4.18
C LEU A 111 5.98 0.16 3.47
N ALA A 112 7.30 0.30 3.39
CA ALA A 112 7.93 1.51 2.91
C ALA A 112 7.77 1.68 1.40
N GLY A 113 7.44 2.91 1.01
CA GLY A 113 7.36 3.34 -0.37
C GLY A 113 8.72 3.33 -1.07
N ALA A 114 8.68 3.62 -2.36
CA ALA A 114 9.86 3.72 -3.19
C ALA A 114 10.26 5.20 -3.32
N SER A 115 11.40 5.58 -2.73
CA SER A 115 11.99 6.92 -2.90
C SER A 115 13.06 6.89 -3.99
N GLY A 116 13.13 7.93 -4.83
CA GLY A 116 14.20 8.11 -5.81
C GLY A 116 14.21 7.15 -7.00
N THR A 117 13.17 6.33 -7.18
CA THR A 117 13.05 5.37 -8.29
C THR A 117 11.85 5.73 -9.17
N MET A 118 12.12 6.41 -10.29
CA MET A 118 11.11 6.75 -11.32
C MET A 118 10.46 5.51 -11.94
N GLU A 119 11.10 4.35 -11.80
CA GLU A 119 10.65 3.07 -12.36
C GLU A 119 9.31 2.60 -11.79
N LEU A 120 8.91 3.00 -10.58
CA LEU A 120 7.55 2.72 -10.06
C LEU A 120 6.46 3.66 -10.60
N LEU A 121 6.82 4.72 -11.34
CA LEU A 121 5.81 5.61 -11.95
C LEU A 121 5.23 5.01 -13.23
N ASP A 122 5.90 4.02 -13.82
CA ASP A 122 5.51 3.34 -15.06
C ASP A 122 5.35 1.83 -14.82
N LEU A 123 4.41 1.48 -13.93
CA LEU A 123 4.11 0.08 -13.63
C LEU A 123 3.31 -0.56 -14.76
N SER A 124 3.77 -1.72 -15.23
CA SER A 124 3.01 -2.55 -16.16
C SER A 124 1.82 -3.22 -15.46
N ASP A 125 0.83 -3.69 -16.24
CA ASP A 125 -0.27 -4.51 -15.71
C ASP A 125 0.24 -5.73 -14.93
N VAL A 126 1.38 -6.31 -15.34
CA VAL A 126 2.00 -7.45 -14.66
C VAL A 126 2.49 -7.04 -13.27
N ASP A 127 3.06 -5.86 -13.14
CA ASP A 127 3.60 -5.35 -11.88
C ASP A 127 2.49 -4.95 -10.90
N VAL A 128 1.42 -4.33 -11.41
CA VAL A 128 0.20 -4.08 -10.63
C VAL A 128 -0.39 -5.39 -10.13
N ASN A 129 -0.46 -6.43 -10.97
CA ASN A 129 -0.93 -7.75 -10.57
C ASN A 129 -0.07 -8.39 -9.49
N LYS A 130 1.26 -8.31 -9.59
CA LYS A 130 2.17 -8.78 -8.54
C LYS A 130 1.94 -8.02 -7.23
N PHE A 131 1.84 -6.70 -7.30
CA PHE A 131 1.58 -5.86 -6.13
C PHE A 131 0.28 -6.25 -5.43
N ILE A 132 -0.82 -6.39 -6.18
CA ILE A 132 -2.12 -6.81 -5.63
C ILE A 132 -2.00 -8.19 -4.98
N LYS A 133 -1.40 -9.17 -5.67
CA LYS A 133 -1.23 -10.53 -5.14
C LYS A 133 -0.49 -10.54 -3.81
N GLU A 134 0.57 -9.75 -3.70
CA GLU A 134 1.33 -9.60 -2.46
C GLU A 134 0.52 -8.87 -1.38
N LEU A 135 -0.21 -7.81 -1.73
CA LEU A 135 -1.08 -7.08 -0.81
C LEU A 135 -2.21 -7.95 -0.25
N LEU A 136 -2.71 -8.95 -0.98
CA LEU A 136 -3.71 -9.86 -0.43
C LEU A 136 -3.18 -10.70 0.75
N LYS A 137 -1.85 -10.84 0.90
CA LYS A 137 -1.25 -11.64 1.99
C LYS A 137 -1.22 -10.92 3.34
N ILE A 138 -1.55 -9.63 3.41
CA ILE A 138 -1.57 -8.84 4.66
C ILE A 138 -2.94 -8.88 5.36
N TYR A 139 -3.74 -9.92 5.10
CA TYR A 139 -5.06 -10.15 5.71
C TYR A 139 -5.07 -10.23 7.25
N GLU A 140 -3.89 -10.38 7.87
CA GLU A 140 -3.72 -10.47 9.33
C GLU A 140 -3.77 -9.12 10.04
N TYR A 141 -3.64 -8.01 9.32
CA TYR A 141 -3.73 -6.67 9.91
C TYR A 141 -5.19 -6.30 10.11
N ASP A 142 -5.50 -5.65 11.23
CA ASP A 142 -6.83 -5.10 11.45
C ASP A 142 -7.05 -3.85 10.60
N ILE A 143 -5.99 -3.03 10.47
CA ILE A 143 -6.05 -1.72 9.84
C ILE A 143 -4.79 -1.50 9.00
N VAL A 144 -5.00 -1.02 7.78
CA VAL A 144 -3.95 -0.52 6.88
C VAL A 144 -4.25 0.95 6.62
N VAL A 145 -3.28 1.82 6.92
CA VAL A 145 -3.34 3.26 6.67
C VAL A 145 -2.44 3.62 5.50
#